data_AF-A0A533RBQ7-F1
#
_entry.id   AF-A0A533RBQ7-F1
#
_cell.length_a   1.000
_cell.length_b   1.000
_cell.length_c   1.000
_cell.angle_alpha   90.00
_cell.angle_beta   90.00
_cell.angle_gamma   90.00
#
_symmetry.space_group_name_H-M   'P 1'
#
loop_
_entity.id
_entity.type
_entity.pdbx_description
1 polymer ?
#
loop_
_entity_poly.entity_id
_entity_poly.type
_entity_poly.pdbx_seq_one_letter_code
_entity_poly.pdbx_strand_id
1 'polypeptide(L)'
;MKALLLAVLALALPLLARAEVLEGRVVRDDRPVAGVAVGAFAGFDFTAAAVATAAPSDSDGRFRLEVPPGSYALFGWSADRTLFAFCGRSPVTVAAGDSPQWAGLQAVPVETPNRTPYADAYGAALEGRVLAAGRPVADALVYLYLDAGEDLKGQGYRMSAPTGADGWFSFDGLPESSYFLAARKRQDGQKVGPVREGDLFGIYPGNPLAARAGETTQVVVHLVAKAKDAVEAETFGRGGGPELRGIVTDAAGKGVAGVHVFAYTDKVIGHQRPAALSTPTGADGAFVVRLPAAGTYYVGARQLYGDSPAPGELFGMFEESADHGLTVKAGEKREALKIVVEPIRL
;
A
#
# COMPACT_ATOMS: atom_id res chain seq x y z
N MET A 1 -48.04 -21.23 -42.63
CA MET A 1 -46.70 -21.75 -42.24
C MET A 1 -45.65 -20.70 -42.57
N LYS A 2 -44.66 -20.54 -41.69
CA LYS A 2 -43.50 -19.61 -41.73
C LYS A 2 -43.80 -18.22 -41.13
N ALA A 3 -43.96 -18.16 -39.80
CA ALA A 3 -42.89 -18.08 -38.79
C ALA A 3 -42.28 -16.67 -38.71
N LEU A 4 -42.92 -15.87 -37.86
CA LEU A 4 -42.40 -14.65 -37.27
C LEU A 4 -41.25 -15.04 -36.32
N LEU A 5 -40.00 -14.74 -36.69
CA LEU A 5 -38.85 -14.87 -35.81
C LEU A 5 -38.10 -13.54 -35.82
N LEU A 6 -38.59 -12.56 -35.05
CA LEU A 6 -37.76 -11.45 -34.61
C LEU A 6 -36.76 -12.03 -33.61
N ALA A 7 -35.57 -12.37 -34.10
CA ALA A 7 -34.43 -12.66 -33.25
C ALA A 7 -34.04 -11.36 -32.53
N VAL A 8 -34.31 -11.33 -31.22
CA VAL A 8 -33.78 -10.36 -30.28
C VAL A 8 -32.26 -10.53 -30.27
N LEU A 9 -31.57 -9.73 -31.08
CA LEU A 9 -30.13 -9.57 -31.02
C LEU A 9 -29.84 -8.71 -29.78
N ALA A 10 -29.83 -9.35 -28.61
CA ALA A 10 -29.33 -8.74 -27.38
C ALA A 10 -27.82 -8.50 -27.58
N LEU A 11 -27.47 -7.32 -28.07
CA LEU A 11 -26.11 -6.79 -28.02
C LEU A 11 -25.68 -6.80 -26.55
N ALA A 12 -24.87 -7.78 -26.18
CA ALA A 12 -23.94 -7.62 -25.07
C ALA A 12 -22.88 -6.61 -25.53
N LEU A 13 -23.23 -5.33 -25.52
CA LEU A 13 -22.20 -4.29 -25.49
C LEU A 13 -21.41 -4.54 -24.21
N PRO A 14 -20.09 -4.78 -24.26
CA PRO A 14 -19.29 -4.68 -23.06
C PRO A 14 -19.55 -3.27 -22.52
N LEU A 15 -19.99 -3.15 -21.27
CA LEU A 15 -19.99 -1.85 -20.60
C LEU A 15 -18.56 -1.34 -20.71
N LEU A 16 -18.34 -0.37 -21.59
CA LEU A 16 -17.10 0.38 -21.64
C LEU A 16 -16.99 1.03 -20.27
N ALA A 17 -16.17 0.46 -19.40
CA ALA A 17 -15.86 1.05 -18.12
C ALA A 17 -15.37 2.47 -18.41
N ARG A 18 -16.11 3.46 -17.90
CA ARG A 18 -15.81 4.87 -18.12
C ARG A 18 -14.40 5.13 -17.58
N ALA A 19 -13.55 5.76 -18.37
CA ALA A 19 -12.24 6.18 -17.89
C ALA A 19 -12.40 7.42 -16.99
N GLU A 20 -11.72 7.40 -15.86
CA GLU A 20 -11.62 8.45 -14.88
C GLU A 20 -10.30 9.18 -15.04
N VAL A 21 -10.32 10.48 -14.75
CA VAL A 21 -9.15 11.34 -14.94
C VAL A 21 -8.36 11.39 -13.64
N LEU A 22 -7.10 10.99 -13.73
CA LEU A 22 -6.11 11.17 -12.69
C LEU A 22 -5.08 12.23 -13.12
N GLU A 23 -4.91 13.25 -12.29
CA GLU A 23 -3.93 14.32 -12.50
C GLU A 23 -2.96 14.39 -11.34
N GLY A 24 -1.79 14.95 -11.57
CA GLY A 24 -0.85 15.14 -10.49
C GLY A 24 0.36 15.95 -10.90
N ARG A 25 1.30 16.05 -9.96
CA ARG A 25 2.60 16.68 -10.17
C ARG A 25 3.70 15.72 -9.76
N VAL A 26 4.72 15.58 -10.59
CA VAL A 26 5.99 14.96 -10.22
C VAL A 26 6.88 16.05 -9.66
N VAL A 27 7.36 15.85 -8.43
CA VAL A 27 8.25 16.79 -7.75
C VAL A 27 9.47 16.08 -7.18
N ARG A 28 10.56 16.81 -7.01
CA ARG A 28 11.75 16.39 -6.26
C ARG A 28 12.21 17.58 -5.44
N ASP A 29 12.39 17.39 -4.14
CA ASP A 29 12.76 18.46 -3.20
C ASP A 29 11.86 19.70 -3.36
N ASP A 30 10.54 19.46 -3.43
CA ASP A 30 9.46 20.44 -3.65
C ASP A 30 9.50 21.23 -4.98
N ARG A 31 10.37 20.83 -5.91
CA ARG A 31 10.46 21.44 -7.25
C ARG A 31 9.81 20.55 -8.31
N PRO A 32 9.12 21.14 -9.31
CA PRO A 32 8.58 20.38 -10.44
C PRO A 32 9.67 19.64 -11.21
N VAL A 33 9.33 18.43 -11.67
CA VAL A 33 10.18 17.61 -12.52
C VAL A 33 9.46 17.34 -13.84
N ALA A 34 10.02 17.85 -14.93
CA ALA A 34 9.57 17.59 -16.29
C ALA A 34 10.12 16.27 -16.85
N GLY A 35 9.49 15.73 -17.89
CA GLY A 35 10.00 14.60 -18.67
C GLY A 35 9.84 13.23 -18.01
N VAL A 36 9.01 13.11 -16.97
CA VAL A 36 8.73 11.84 -16.30
C VAL A 36 7.43 11.25 -16.84
N ALA A 37 7.49 10.07 -17.46
CA ALA A 37 6.31 9.34 -17.91
C ALA A 37 5.75 8.54 -16.73
N VAL A 38 4.53 8.87 -16.29
CA VAL A 38 3.85 8.23 -15.16
C VAL A 38 2.92 7.13 -15.67
N GLY A 39 3.07 5.92 -15.15
CA GLY A 39 2.19 4.79 -15.38
C GLY A 39 1.34 4.44 -14.16
N ALA A 40 0.11 4.01 -14.42
CA ALA A 40 -0.75 3.38 -13.42
C ALA A 40 -0.63 1.86 -13.55
N PHE A 41 -0.14 1.22 -12.51
CA PHE A 41 0.05 -0.22 -12.44
C PHE A 41 -0.99 -0.81 -11.53
N ALA A 42 -1.40 -2.03 -11.85
CA ALA A 42 -2.40 -2.70 -11.06
C ALA A 42 -1.88 -2.88 -9.60
N GLY A 43 -0.57 -3.10 -9.40
CA GLY A 43 0.08 -3.07 -8.08
C GLY A 43 1.57 -2.78 -8.19
N PHE A 44 2.35 -3.25 -7.21
CA PHE A 44 3.76 -2.85 -7.07
C PHE A 44 4.73 -3.60 -7.97
N ASP A 45 4.25 -4.57 -8.75
CA ASP A 45 5.01 -5.14 -9.86
C ASP A 45 4.93 -4.20 -11.07
N PHE A 46 5.94 -3.37 -11.23
CA PHE A 46 6.07 -2.49 -12.38
C PHE A 46 6.84 -3.11 -13.56
N THR A 47 7.10 -4.43 -13.54
CA THR A 47 7.49 -5.18 -14.74
C THR A 47 6.27 -5.60 -15.58
N ALA A 48 5.10 -5.67 -14.95
CA ALA A 48 3.84 -5.86 -15.62
C ALA A 48 3.48 -4.64 -16.50
N ALA A 49 2.64 -4.86 -17.50
CA ALA A 49 2.11 -3.77 -18.31
C ALA A 49 1.33 -2.78 -17.45
N ALA A 50 1.63 -1.49 -17.61
CA ALA A 50 0.82 -0.44 -17.02
C ALA A 50 -0.59 -0.47 -17.62
N VAL A 51 -1.59 -0.23 -16.79
CA VAL A 51 -3.01 -0.11 -17.21
C VAL A 51 -3.19 1.13 -18.07
N ALA A 52 -2.48 2.20 -17.75
CA ALA A 52 -2.33 3.39 -18.59
C ALA A 52 -0.99 4.05 -18.33
N THR A 53 -0.52 4.84 -19.28
CA THR A 53 0.70 5.65 -19.15
C THR A 53 0.42 7.05 -19.68
N ALA A 54 0.81 8.06 -18.92
CA ALA A 54 0.69 9.47 -19.26
C ALA A 54 1.76 9.86 -20.27
N ALA A 55 1.52 10.96 -21.00
CA ALA A 55 2.61 11.69 -21.62
C ALA A 55 3.63 12.15 -20.55
N PRO A 56 4.91 12.35 -20.91
CA PRO A 56 5.90 12.87 -19.99
C PRO A 56 5.44 14.18 -19.34
N SER A 57 5.74 14.35 -18.06
CA SER A 57 5.36 15.54 -17.30
C SER A 57 5.87 16.83 -17.94
N ASP A 58 5.07 17.89 -17.87
CA ASP A 58 5.41 19.19 -18.46
C ASP A 58 6.45 19.97 -17.63
N SER A 59 6.76 21.22 -18.02
CA SER A 59 7.70 22.09 -17.29
C SER A 59 7.26 22.42 -15.86
N ASP A 60 5.95 22.34 -15.60
CA ASP A 60 5.37 22.44 -14.27
C ASP A 60 5.31 21.08 -13.58
N GLY A 61 5.89 20.02 -14.14
CA GLY A 61 5.86 18.67 -13.60
C GLY A 61 4.48 18.03 -13.61
N ARG A 62 3.49 18.61 -14.30
CA ARG A 62 2.12 18.09 -14.33
C ARG A 62 2.02 16.89 -15.25
N PHE A 63 1.22 15.91 -14.86
CA PHE A 63 0.85 14.79 -15.71
C PHE A 63 -0.66 14.56 -15.62
N ARG A 64 -1.20 13.89 -16.63
CA ARG A 64 -2.61 13.49 -16.72
C ARG A 64 -2.71 12.10 -17.31
N LEU A 65 -3.57 11.27 -16.73
CA LEU A 65 -3.74 9.88 -17.06
C LEU A 65 -5.22 9.52 -16.97
N GLU A 66 -5.70 8.68 -17.89
CA GLU A 66 -7.07 8.19 -17.90
C GLU A 66 -7.05 6.69 -17.57
N VAL A 67 -7.75 6.30 -16.51
CA VAL A 67 -7.84 4.91 -16.05
C VAL A 67 -9.26 4.57 -15.64
N PRO A 68 -9.71 3.32 -15.79
CA PRO A 68 -10.97 2.89 -15.18
C PRO A 68 -10.98 3.14 -13.66
N PRO A 69 -12.17 3.19 -13.02
CA PRO A 69 -12.27 3.14 -11.57
C PRO A 69 -11.57 1.89 -11.03
N GLY A 70 -10.84 2.04 -9.94
CA GLY A 70 -10.05 0.96 -9.37
C GLY A 70 -8.99 1.46 -8.41
N SER A 71 -7.94 0.66 -8.23
CA SER A 71 -6.85 0.98 -7.31
C SER A 71 -5.53 0.65 -7.97
N TYR A 72 -4.63 1.63 -7.97
CA TYR A 72 -3.41 1.60 -8.77
C TYR A 72 -2.19 2.02 -7.97
N ALA A 73 -1.06 1.35 -8.19
CA ALA A 73 0.24 1.89 -7.82
C ALA A 73 0.72 2.82 -8.94
N LEU A 74 1.16 4.03 -8.59
CA LEU A 74 1.66 4.99 -9.58
C LEU A 74 3.18 5.05 -9.51
N PHE A 75 3.81 4.81 -10.65
CA PHE A 75 5.25 4.86 -10.84
C PHE A 75 5.58 5.65 -12.10
N GLY A 76 6.74 6.28 -12.15
CA GLY A 76 7.19 6.97 -13.35
C GLY A 76 8.69 6.97 -13.50
N TRP A 77 9.16 7.12 -14.72
CA TRP A 77 10.58 7.22 -15.04
C TRP A 77 10.84 8.39 -15.97
N SER A 78 11.99 9.04 -15.80
CA SER A 78 12.54 9.90 -16.84
C SER A 78 12.96 9.05 -18.05
N ALA A 79 12.99 9.65 -19.24
CA ALA A 79 13.32 8.95 -20.48
C ALA A 79 14.71 8.28 -20.45
N ASP A 80 15.67 8.91 -19.76
CA ASP A 80 17.04 8.42 -19.56
C ASP A 80 17.18 7.44 -18.38
N ARG A 81 16.08 7.12 -17.69
CA ARG A 81 16.02 6.24 -16.50
C ARG A 81 16.87 6.71 -15.31
N THR A 82 17.25 7.98 -15.24
CA THR A 82 18.01 8.53 -14.10
C THR A 82 17.13 8.96 -12.94
N LEU A 83 15.82 9.12 -13.16
CA LEU A 83 14.82 9.41 -12.14
C LEU A 83 13.74 8.34 -12.11
N PHE A 84 13.33 7.99 -10.89
CA PHE A 84 12.19 7.16 -10.60
C PHE A 84 11.23 7.94 -9.70
N ALA A 85 9.96 8.00 -10.07
CA ALA A 85 8.91 8.66 -9.32
C ALA A 85 7.94 7.63 -8.79
N PHE A 86 7.49 7.79 -7.54
CA PHE A 86 6.45 6.96 -6.96
C PHE A 86 5.49 7.79 -6.11
N CYS A 87 4.24 7.36 -6.05
CA CYS A 87 3.25 8.03 -5.21
C CYS A 87 3.40 7.58 -3.75
N GLY A 88 3.58 8.55 -2.85
CA GLY A 88 3.55 8.27 -1.40
C GLY A 88 2.22 7.68 -0.94
N ARG A 89 1.12 7.91 -1.67
CA ARG A 89 -0.22 7.37 -1.36
C ARG A 89 -0.51 6.01 -1.98
N SER A 90 0.47 5.33 -2.60
CA SER A 90 0.21 4.04 -3.25
C SER A 90 -0.34 2.96 -2.26
N PRO A 91 -1.42 2.24 -2.62
CA PRO A 91 -2.18 2.38 -3.87
C PRO A 91 -3.14 3.59 -3.84
N VAL A 92 -3.31 4.24 -5.00
CA VAL A 92 -4.25 5.33 -5.21
C VAL A 92 -5.60 4.75 -5.67
N THR A 93 -6.65 4.99 -4.87
CA THR A 93 -8.03 4.68 -5.24
C THR A 93 -8.53 5.71 -6.25
N VAL A 94 -9.01 5.25 -7.40
CA VAL A 94 -9.70 6.04 -8.41
C VAL A 94 -11.18 5.69 -8.37
N ALA A 95 -12.00 6.59 -7.82
CA ALA A 95 -13.45 6.42 -7.76
C ALA A 95 -14.12 6.76 -9.09
N ALA A 96 -15.30 6.20 -9.38
CA ALA A 96 -16.12 6.65 -10.50
C ALA A 96 -16.68 8.06 -10.20
N GLY A 97 -16.59 8.98 -11.16
CA GLY A 97 -17.04 10.36 -10.96
C GLY A 97 -16.91 11.25 -12.18
N ASP A 98 -17.25 12.53 -12.00
CA ASP A 98 -17.11 13.55 -13.06
C ASP A 98 -15.95 14.53 -12.78
N SER A 99 -15.28 14.40 -11.64
CA SER A 99 -14.18 15.29 -11.22
C SER A 99 -12.82 14.59 -11.28
N PRO A 100 -11.78 15.22 -11.86
CA PRO A 100 -10.42 14.70 -11.83
C PRO A 100 -9.93 14.45 -10.40
N GLN A 101 -9.24 13.34 -10.20
CA GLN A 101 -8.65 12.96 -8.93
C GLN A 101 -7.16 13.30 -8.92
N TRP A 102 -6.68 13.82 -7.80
CA TRP A 102 -5.29 14.30 -7.69
C TRP A 102 -4.38 13.23 -7.07
N ALA A 103 -3.20 13.00 -7.64
CA ALA A 103 -2.12 12.16 -7.09
C ALA A 103 -0.71 12.66 -7.44
N GLY A 104 -0.02 13.28 -6.47
CA GLY A 104 1.37 13.67 -6.63
C GLY A 104 2.37 12.51 -6.51
N LEU A 105 3.50 12.60 -7.20
CA LEU A 105 4.61 11.66 -7.11
C LEU A 105 5.88 12.39 -6.67
N GLN A 106 6.71 11.71 -5.88
CA GLN A 106 8.04 12.16 -5.50
C GLN A 106 9.07 11.43 -6.36
N ALA A 107 9.92 12.18 -7.06
CA ALA A 107 11.01 11.66 -7.87
C ALA A 107 12.30 11.56 -7.06
N VAL A 108 12.94 10.40 -7.16
CA VAL A 108 14.22 10.07 -6.53
C VAL A 108 15.22 9.68 -7.63
N PRO A 109 16.53 9.88 -7.40
CA PRO A 109 17.53 9.43 -8.35
C PRO A 109 17.58 7.89 -8.41
N VAL A 110 18.05 7.38 -9.54
CA VAL A 110 18.29 5.96 -9.78
C VAL A 110 19.79 5.73 -9.89
N GLU A 111 20.35 5.02 -8.91
CA GLU A 111 21.74 4.58 -8.94
C GLU A 111 21.89 3.23 -9.66
N THR A 112 23.00 3.08 -10.39
CA THR A 112 23.38 1.77 -10.92
C THR A 112 23.91 0.89 -9.78
N PRO A 113 23.40 -0.34 -9.60
CA PRO A 113 23.91 -1.24 -8.57
C PRO A 113 25.36 -1.60 -8.81
N ASN A 114 26.15 -1.62 -7.75
CA ASN A 114 27.49 -2.17 -7.80
C ASN A 114 27.43 -3.67 -7.49
N ARG A 115 28.20 -4.49 -8.20
CA ARG A 115 28.27 -5.94 -8.00
C ARG A 115 29.72 -6.35 -7.77
N THR A 116 29.95 -7.13 -6.73
CA THR A 116 31.29 -7.61 -6.34
C THR A 116 31.24 -9.09 -6.00
N PRO A 117 32.37 -9.82 -6.03
CA PRO A 117 32.40 -11.21 -5.62
C PRO A 117 31.98 -11.39 -4.16
N TYR A 118 31.11 -12.37 -3.90
CA TYR A 118 30.74 -12.82 -2.55
C TYR A 118 31.47 -14.11 -2.20
N ALA A 119 31.85 -14.26 -0.94
CA ALA A 119 32.72 -15.36 -0.50
C ALA A 119 32.07 -16.75 -0.63
N ASP A 120 30.75 -16.82 -0.47
CA ASP A 120 29.98 -18.06 -0.66
C ASP A 120 29.53 -18.17 -2.12
N ALA A 121 30.05 -19.17 -2.83
CA ALA A 121 29.71 -19.43 -4.23
C ALA A 121 28.27 -19.94 -4.44
N TYR A 122 27.57 -20.33 -3.37
CA TYR A 122 26.22 -20.89 -3.43
C TYR A 122 25.14 -19.92 -2.92
N GLY A 123 25.55 -18.86 -2.24
CA GLY A 123 24.68 -17.81 -1.74
C GLY A 123 24.93 -16.46 -2.41
N ALA A 124 24.02 -15.53 -2.24
CA ALA A 124 24.16 -14.14 -2.64
C ALA A 124 24.16 -13.24 -1.39
N ALA A 125 24.74 -12.05 -1.52
CA ALA A 125 24.58 -10.99 -0.53
C ALA A 125 23.94 -9.77 -1.18
N LEU A 126 23.12 -9.08 -0.39
CA LEU A 126 22.48 -7.84 -0.77
C LEU A 126 22.71 -6.82 0.32
N GLU A 127 23.33 -5.71 -0.05
CA GLU A 127 23.74 -4.66 0.85
C GLU A 127 23.34 -3.31 0.29
N GLY A 128 23.37 -2.27 1.11
CA GLY A 128 23.13 -0.93 0.60
C GLY A 128 22.95 0.15 1.63
N ARG A 129 22.54 1.31 1.13
CA ARG A 129 22.21 2.48 1.96
C ARG A 129 20.78 2.93 1.76
N VAL A 130 20.16 3.33 2.86
CA VAL A 130 18.87 4.01 2.88
C VAL A 130 19.11 5.51 3.00
N LEU A 131 18.62 6.27 2.03
CA LEU A 131 18.78 7.73 1.97
C LEU A 131 17.44 8.45 1.97
N ALA A 132 17.38 9.66 2.51
CA ALA A 132 16.28 10.59 2.32
C ALA A 132 16.86 11.98 2.03
N ALA A 133 16.46 12.59 0.90
CA ALA A 133 17.05 13.84 0.41
C ALA A 133 18.59 13.81 0.41
N GLY A 134 19.18 12.71 -0.07
CA GLY A 134 20.63 12.50 -0.16
C GLY A 134 21.36 12.24 1.16
N ARG A 135 20.65 12.21 2.31
CA ARG A 135 21.24 11.96 3.63
C ARG A 135 20.94 10.55 4.13
N PRO A 136 21.90 9.87 4.79
CA PRO A 136 21.62 8.58 5.43
C PRO A 136 20.49 8.65 6.44
N VAL A 137 19.71 7.57 6.48
CA VAL A 137 18.56 7.45 7.37
C VAL A 137 18.85 6.35 8.41
N ALA A 138 18.95 6.73 9.67
CA ALA A 138 19.00 5.79 10.79
C ALA A 138 17.60 5.23 11.13
N ASP A 139 17.58 4.07 11.76
CA ASP A 139 16.37 3.37 12.24
C ASP A 139 15.38 3.00 11.13
N ALA A 140 15.83 2.97 9.88
CA ALA A 140 15.04 2.42 8.77
C ALA A 140 15.17 0.90 8.77
N LEU A 141 14.10 0.23 8.33
CA LEU A 141 14.06 -1.20 8.09
C LEU A 141 13.90 -1.44 6.59
N VAL A 142 14.72 -2.34 6.05
CA VAL A 142 14.60 -2.83 4.67
C VAL A 142 13.92 -4.19 4.70
N TYR A 143 13.00 -4.39 3.77
CA TYR A 143 12.18 -5.59 3.64
C TYR A 143 12.44 -6.22 2.28
N LEU A 144 12.71 -7.52 2.28
CA LEU A 144 12.78 -8.34 1.09
C LEU A 144 11.49 -9.13 0.92
N TYR A 145 10.94 -9.10 -0.28
CA TYR A 145 9.80 -9.90 -0.70
C TYR A 145 10.20 -10.79 -1.87
N LEU A 146 9.58 -11.96 -1.98
CA LEU A 146 9.78 -12.88 -3.11
C LEU A 146 8.94 -12.49 -4.34
N ASP A 147 7.88 -11.71 -4.11
CA ASP A 147 6.99 -11.19 -5.12
C ASP A 147 6.46 -9.81 -4.70
N ALA A 148 5.81 -9.11 -5.63
CA ALA A 148 5.09 -7.86 -5.34
C ALA A 148 3.62 -8.08 -4.99
N GLY A 149 3.24 -9.32 -4.69
CA GLY A 149 1.95 -9.65 -4.08
C GLY A 149 1.75 -8.84 -2.81
N GLU A 150 0.49 -8.43 -2.60
CA GLU A 150 0.09 -7.57 -1.48
C GLU A 150 0.81 -6.20 -1.39
N ASP A 151 1.29 -5.68 -2.52
CA ASP A 151 1.85 -4.32 -2.64
C ASP A 151 3.09 -4.09 -1.76
N LEU A 152 3.92 -5.14 -1.60
CA LEU A 152 5.13 -5.12 -0.77
C LEU A 152 4.85 -4.75 0.69
N LYS A 153 3.70 -5.12 1.24
CA LYS A 153 3.30 -4.83 2.63
C LYS A 153 3.54 -6.04 3.55
N GLY A 154 3.46 -5.80 4.86
CA GLY A 154 3.68 -6.86 5.86
C GLY A 154 5.16 -7.14 6.14
N GLN A 155 5.43 -8.27 6.80
CA GLN A 155 6.76 -8.64 7.30
C GLN A 155 7.78 -8.93 6.18
N GLY A 156 7.30 -9.36 5.00
CA GLY A 156 8.16 -9.83 3.92
C GLY A 156 8.83 -11.18 4.23
N TYR A 157 9.66 -11.63 3.30
CA TYR A 157 10.48 -12.84 3.42
C TYR A 157 11.61 -12.67 4.42
N ARG A 158 12.30 -11.52 4.37
CA ARG A 158 13.33 -11.13 5.34
C ARG A 158 13.26 -9.64 5.63
N MET A 159 13.72 -9.26 6.81
CA MET A 159 13.83 -7.87 7.25
C MET A 159 15.23 -7.62 7.79
N SER A 160 15.81 -6.47 7.48
CA SER A 160 17.14 -6.09 7.96
C SER A 160 17.11 -5.77 9.46
N ALA A 161 18.29 -5.67 10.09
CA ALA A 161 18.41 -4.87 11.30
C ALA A 161 18.07 -3.39 10.99
N PRO A 162 17.65 -2.59 12.00
CA PRO A 162 17.54 -1.14 11.84
C PRO A 162 18.87 -0.55 11.36
N THR A 163 18.80 0.36 10.40
CA THR A 163 19.99 1.03 9.86
C THR A 163 20.67 1.91 10.92
N GLY A 164 21.99 1.99 10.89
CA GLY A 164 22.77 2.90 11.72
C GLY A 164 22.77 4.34 11.20
N ALA A 165 23.60 5.20 11.81
CA ALA A 165 23.77 6.61 11.39
C ALA A 165 24.29 6.77 9.95
N ASP A 166 24.88 5.72 9.37
CA ASP A 166 25.36 5.63 7.99
C ASP A 166 24.29 5.12 7.01
N GLY A 167 23.10 4.77 7.50
CA GLY A 167 21.98 4.27 6.71
C GLY A 167 22.20 2.86 6.15
N TRP A 168 23.19 2.11 6.64
CA TRP A 168 23.60 0.84 6.06
C TRP A 168 22.67 -0.32 6.44
N PHE A 169 22.41 -1.21 5.47
CA PHE A 169 21.73 -2.49 5.70
C PHE A 169 22.43 -3.62 4.93
N SER A 170 22.24 -4.87 5.38
CA SER A 170 22.72 -6.06 4.69
C SER A 170 21.79 -7.27 4.87
N PHE A 171 21.87 -8.17 3.89
CA PHE A 171 21.29 -9.49 3.88
C PHE A 171 22.31 -10.47 3.30
N ASP A 172 22.76 -11.40 4.13
CA ASP A 172 23.74 -12.41 3.73
C ASP A 172 23.08 -13.77 3.50
N GLY A 173 23.73 -14.60 2.68
CA GLY A 173 23.33 -15.98 2.43
C GLY A 173 21.94 -16.10 1.79
N LEU A 174 21.59 -15.16 0.90
CA LEU A 174 20.36 -15.23 0.14
C LEU A 174 20.45 -16.33 -0.92
N PRO A 175 19.40 -17.14 -1.09
CA PRO A 175 19.27 -17.94 -2.30
C PRO A 175 19.35 -17.08 -3.57
N GLU A 176 19.90 -17.62 -4.65
CA GLU A 176 19.79 -16.98 -5.97
C GLU A 176 18.31 -16.84 -6.35
N SER A 177 17.86 -15.60 -6.53
CA SER A 177 16.46 -15.29 -6.83
C SER A 177 16.28 -13.84 -7.28
N SER A 178 15.04 -13.52 -7.63
CA SER A 178 14.57 -12.15 -7.89
C SER A 178 13.81 -11.66 -6.67
N TYR A 179 14.33 -10.63 -6.01
CA TYR A 179 13.73 -10.07 -4.80
C TYR A 179 13.13 -8.69 -5.06
N PHE A 180 12.06 -8.36 -4.34
CA PHE A 180 11.52 -7.01 -4.30
C PHE A 180 11.93 -6.34 -2.98
N LEU A 181 12.45 -5.13 -3.08
CA LEU A 181 12.94 -4.33 -1.95
C LEU A 181 12.03 -3.14 -1.68
N ALA A 182 11.68 -2.96 -0.41
CA ALA A 182 11.08 -1.74 0.10
C ALA A 182 11.74 -1.36 1.42
N ALA A 183 11.77 -0.06 1.73
CA ALA A 183 12.34 0.43 2.98
C ALA A 183 11.37 1.39 3.68
N ARG A 184 11.34 1.32 5.02
CA ARG A 184 10.44 2.12 5.86
C ARG A 184 11.18 2.65 7.07
N LYS A 185 10.92 3.90 7.43
CA LYS A 185 11.24 4.43 8.76
C LYS A 185 9.95 4.93 9.38
N ARG A 186 9.50 4.23 10.43
CA ARG A 186 8.34 4.65 11.21
C ARG A 186 8.77 5.53 12.38
N GLN A 187 7.97 6.54 12.70
CA GLN A 187 8.25 7.43 13.83
C GLN A 187 8.10 6.71 15.19
N ASP A 188 7.21 5.72 15.26
CA ASP A 188 6.95 4.92 16.46
C ASP A 188 7.94 3.78 16.67
N GLY A 189 8.88 3.57 15.73
CA GLY A 189 9.87 2.50 15.78
C GLY A 189 9.29 1.09 15.56
N GLN A 190 8.01 0.95 15.22
CA GLN A 190 7.40 -0.35 14.99
C GLN A 190 8.01 -1.05 13.77
N LYS A 191 8.26 -2.34 13.91
CA LYS A 191 8.85 -3.19 12.85
C LYS A 191 7.82 -3.62 11.81
N VAL A 192 6.57 -3.74 12.21
CA VAL A 192 5.44 -4.14 11.35
C VAL A 192 4.29 -3.18 11.64
N GLY A 193 3.46 -2.92 10.63
CA GLY A 193 2.33 -1.99 10.74
C GLY A 193 2.22 -1.06 9.53
N PRO A 194 1.17 -0.24 9.47
CA PRO A 194 0.98 0.74 8.40
C PRO A 194 2.12 1.76 8.36
N VAL A 195 2.29 2.44 7.23
CA VAL A 195 3.16 3.61 7.11
C VAL A 195 2.26 4.83 7.24
N ARG A 196 2.42 5.59 8.33
CA ARG A 196 1.58 6.72 8.69
C ARG A 196 2.13 8.03 8.14
N GLU A 197 1.31 9.07 8.19
CA GLU A 197 1.77 10.44 7.91
C GLU A 197 3.01 10.76 8.76
N GLY A 198 4.04 11.31 8.12
CA GLY A 198 5.31 11.63 8.77
C GLY A 198 6.32 10.47 8.83
N ASP A 199 5.91 9.24 8.52
CA ASP A 199 6.84 8.15 8.26
C ASP A 199 7.53 8.33 6.90
N LEU A 200 8.67 7.66 6.73
CA LEU A 200 9.37 7.60 5.45
C LEU A 200 9.19 6.24 4.79
N PHE A 201 9.02 6.23 3.48
CA PHE A 201 8.87 5.02 2.68
C PHE A 201 9.59 5.13 1.34
N GLY A 202 10.13 4.02 0.86
CA GLY A 202 10.81 3.92 -0.42
C GLY A 202 10.63 2.55 -1.05
N ILE A 203 10.55 2.55 -2.38
CA ILE A 203 10.54 1.34 -3.22
C ILE A 203 11.80 1.41 -4.06
N TYR A 204 12.54 0.31 -4.10
CA TYR A 204 13.75 0.26 -4.91
C TYR A 204 13.39 0.30 -6.42
N PRO A 205 13.92 1.25 -7.21
CA PRO A 205 13.55 1.44 -8.62
C PRO A 205 13.95 0.28 -9.52
N GLY A 206 14.92 -0.53 -9.09
CA GLY A 206 15.37 -1.72 -9.82
C GLY A 206 14.66 -3.01 -9.41
N ASN A 207 13.50 -2.93 -8.77
CA ASN A 207 12.69 -4.13 -8.50
C ASN A 207 12.12 -4.73 -9.80
N PRO A 208 12.02 -6.07 -9.88
CA PRO A 208 12.69 -7.04 -9.03
C PRO A 208 14.21 -7.02 -9.23
N LEU A 209 14.94 -7.10 -8.11
CA LEU A 209 16.39 -7.14 -8.07
C LEU A 209 16.88 -8.60 -8.11
N ALA A 210 17.66 -8.94 -9.13
CA ALA A 210 18.32 -10.25 -9.22
C ALA A 210 19.53 -10.33 -8.29
N ALA A 211 19.43 -11.20 -7.28
CA ALA A 211 20.54 -11.65 -6.43
C ALA A 211 21.08 -12.97 -6.97
N ARG A 212 22.38 -13.04 -7.26
CA ARG A 212 23.02 -14.19 -7.93
C ARG A 212 24.03 -14.85 -7.01
N ALA A 213 24.15 -16.17 -7.09
CA ALA A 213 25.11 -16.90 -6.28
C ALA A 213 26.55 -16.43 -6.57
N GLY A 214 27.36 -16.27 -5.52
CA GLY A 214 28.72 -15.74 -5.62
C GLY A 214 28.82 -14.23 -5.85
N GLU A 215 27.71 -13.48 -5.78
CA GLU A 215 27.70 -12.02 -5.92
C GLU A 215 27.16 -11.30 -4.68
N THR A 216 27.84 -10.21 -4.29
CA THR A 216 27.30 -9.16 -3.42
C THR A 216 26.79 -8.04 -4.32
N THR A 217 25.50 -7.73 -4.22
CA THR A 217 24.88 -6.57 -4.90
C THR A 217 24.68 -5.44 -3.91
N GLN A 218 25.21 -4.25 -4.23
CA GLN A 218 25.07 -3.03 -3.45
C GLN A 218 24.12 -2.06 -4.13
N VAL A 219 23.10 -1.59 -3.38
CA VAL A 219 22.04 -0.70 -3.87
C VAL A 219 21.85 0.53 -3.00
N VAL A 220 21.11 1.51 -3.52
CA VAL A 220 20.61 2.66 -2.76
C VAL A 220 19.10 2.65 -2.80
N VAL A 221 18.45 2.83 -1.64
CA VAL A 221 17.00 2.96 -1.53
C VAL A 221 16.67 4.35 -1.00
N HIS A 222 16.00 5.16 -1.82
CA HIS A 222 15.58 6.51 -1.43
C HIS A 222 14.19 6.48 -0.80
N LEU A 223 14.06 7.13 0.35
CA LEU A 223 12.80 7.32 1.05
C LEU A 223 12.23 8.71 0.81
N VAL A 224 10.91 8.78 0.79
CA VAL A 224 10.13 10.01 0.75
C VAL A 224 9.13 10.00 1.90
N ALA A 225 8.70 11.18 2.34
CA ALA A 225 7.67 11.28 3.37
C ALA A 225 6.32 10.77 2.85
N LYS A 226 5.61 10.00 3.69
CA LYS A 226 4.22 9.64 3.44
C LYS A 226 3.37 10.91 3.51
N ALA A 227 2.84 11.34 2.35
CA ALA A 227 1.98 12.53 2.26
C ALA A 227 0.61 12.27 2.92
N LYS A 228 0.05 13.33 3.52
CA LYS A 228 -1.25 13.33 4.19
C LYS A 228 -2.38 12.93 3.24
N ASP A 229 -3.21 11.97 3.66
CA ASP A 229 -4.52 11.74 3.07
C ASP A 229 -5.50 12.78 3.63
N ALA A 230 -6.27 13.45 2.77
CA ALA A 230 -7.32 14.35 3.23
C ALA A 230 -8.41 13.58 3.99
N VAL A 231 -8.67 12.33 3.64
CA VAL A 231 -9.48 11.32 4.35
C VAL A 231 -9.20 10.02 3.61
N GLU A 232 -8.58 8.96 4.17
CA GLU A 232 -8.84 7.55 3.75
C GLU A 232 -8.36 6.52 4.79
N ALA A 233 -9.18 5.49 4.99
CA ALA A 233 -8.88 4.23 5.68
C ALA A 233 -8.04 3.29 4.81
N GLU A 234 -7.17 2.46 5.40
CA GLU A 234 -6.34 1.50 4.65
C GLU A 234 -7.14 0.25 4.23
N THR A 235 -7.58 0.17 2.97
CA THR A 235 -7.99 -1.11 2.38
C THR A 235 -6.75 -1.97 2.11
N PHE A 236 -6.74 -3.22 2.58
CA PHE A 236 -5.73 -4.20 2.19
C PHE A 236 -6.25 -5.00 1.00
N GLY A 237 -6.25 -4.34 -0.15
CA GLY A 237 -6.67 -4.87 -1.45
C GLY A 237 -7.03 -3.74 -2.42
N ARG A 238 -7.10 -4.05 -3.71
CA ARG A 238 -7.32 -3.06 -4.75
C ARG A 238 -8.77 -2.55 -4.70
N GLY A 239 -8.94 -1.29 -4.31
CA GLY A 239 -10.19 -0.58 -4.04
C GLY A 239 -11.24 -0.52 -5.15
N GLY A 240 -12.43 -0.09 -4.74
CA GLY A 240 -13.72 -0.17 -5.45
C GLY A 240 -14.80 -0.96 -4.69
N GLY A 241 -14.44 -1.56 -3.55
CA GLY A 241 -15.35 -2.38 -2.75
C GLY A 241 -16.18 -1.60 -1.71
N PRO A 242 -16.97 -2.33 -0.90
CA PRO A 242 -17.92 -1.74 0.05
C PRO A 242 -17.25 -0.90 1.14
N GLU A 243 -17.98 0.00 1.76
CA GLU A 243 -17.50 0.90 2.82
C GLU A 243 -18.29 0.67 4.12
N LEU A 244 -17.58 0.57 5.25
CA LEU A 244 -18.13 0.50 6.59
C LEU A 244 -17.87 1.81 7.32
N ARG A 245 -18.89 2.38 7.98
CA ARG A 245 -18.79 3.59 8.80
C ARG A 245 -19.43 3.39 10.16
N GLY A 246 -18.81 3.92 11.20
CA GLY A 246 -19.33 3.74 12.55
C GLY A 246 -18.53 4.48 13.61
N ILE A 247 -18.77 4.09 14.86
CA ILE A 247 -18.07 4.57 16.05
C ILE A 247 -17.49 3.41 16.86
N VAL A 248 -16.30 3.61 17.40
CA VAL A 248 -15.71 2.76 18.43
C VAL A 248 -15.88 3.43 19.78
N THR A 249 -16.50 2.73 20.74
CA THR A 249 -16.75 3.26 22.08
C THR A 249 -16.18 2.38 23.17
N ASP A 250 -16.01 2.93 24.37
CA ASP A 250 -15.85 2.13 25.58
C ASP A 250 -17.22 1.58 26.05
N ALA A 251 -17.20 0.82 27.14
CA ALA A 251 -18.41 0.27 27.78
C ALA A 251 -19.40 1.36 28.26
N ALA A 252 -18.94 2.58 28.50
CA ALA A 252 -19.77 3.73 28.87
C ALA A 252 -20.35 4.47 27.64
N GLY A 253 -20.00 4.05 26.42
CA GLY A 253 -20.46 4.66 25.18
C GLY A 253 -19.66 5.89 24.74
N LYS A 254 -18.52 6.19 25.39
CA LYS A 254 -17.66 7.29 25.00
C LYS A 254 -16.74 6.87 23.84
N GLY A 255 -16.56 7.76 22.86
CA GLY A 255 -15.64 7.55 21.74
C GLY A 255 -14.21 7.25 22.23
N VAL A 256 -13.57 6.26 21.61
CA VAL A 256 -12.21 5.82 21.93
C VAL A 256 -11.27 6.23 20.82
N ALA A 257 -10.20 6.95 21.15
CA ALA A 257 -9.14 7.34 20.22
C ALA A 257 -8.03 6.27 20.14
N GLY A 258 -7.34 6.24 19.01
CA GLY A 258 -6.10 5.45 18.86
C GLY A 258 -6.31 3.96 18.64
N VAL A 259 -7.52 3.53 18.26
CA VAL A 259 -7.81 2.14 17.88
C VAL A 259 -8.09 2.03 16.38
N HIS A 260 -7.76 0.88 15.81
CA HIS A 260 -8.00 0.56 14.40
C HIS A 260 -9.16 -0.44 14.27
N VAL A 261 -10.10 -0.18 13.37
CA VAL A 261 -11.13 -1.14 12.97
C VAL A 261 -10.58 -2.04 11.87
N PHE A 262 -10.62 -3.35 12.06
CA PHE A 262 -10.18 -4.35 11.10
C PHE A 262 -11.35 -5.11 10.48
N ALA A 263 -11.12 -5.73 9.32
CA ALA A 263 -12.06 -6.65 8.68
C ALA A 263 -11.33 -7.87 8.14
N TYR A 264 -11.63 -9.06 8.66
CA TYR A 264 -11.08 -10.35 8.21
C TYR A 264 -12.04 -11.08 7.30
N THR A 265 -11.55 -11.90 6.35
CA THR A 265 -12.38 -12.79 5.53
C THR A 265 -12.60 -14.16 6.16
N ASP A 266 -11.91 -14.47 7.27
CA ASP A 266 -12.05 -15.70 8.04
C ASP A 266 -12.40 -15.38 9.51
N LYS A 267 -13.20 -16.24 10.13
CA LYS A 267 -13.57 -16.17 11.54
C LYS A 267 -12.37 -16.45 12.46
N VAL A 268 -11.40 -17.22 11.96
CA VAL A 268 -10.17 -17.54 12.68
C VAL A 268 -9.17 -16.40 12.43
N ILE A 269 -9.30 -15.35 13.24
CA ILE A 269 -8.55 -14.08 13.10
C ILE A 269 -7.06 -14.22 13.49
N GLY A 270 -6.68 -15.30 14.20
CA GLY A 270 -5.34 -15.50 14.74
C GLY A 270 -4.25 -15.62 13.66
N HIS A 271 -3.19 -14.82 13.80
CA HIS A 271 -1.98 -14.83 12.94
C HIS A 271 -2.18 -14.49 11.47
N GLN A 272 -3.37 -14.02 11.08
CA GLN A 272 -3.64 -13.54 9.73
C GLN A 272 -3.65 -12.01 9.69
N ARG A 273 -3.39 -11.48 8.50
CA ARG A 273 -3.59 -10.07 8.17
C ARG A 273 -5.06 -9.84 7.78
N PRO A 274 -5.73 -8.77 8.25
CA PRO A 274 -7.07 -8.44 7.82
C PRO A 274 -7.07 -8.00 6.34
N ALA A 275 -8.22 -8.15 5.70
CA ALA A 275 -8.48 -7.67 4.34
C ALA A 275 -8.69 -6.14 4.29
N ALA A 276 -8.96 -5.48 5.41
CA ALA A 276 -8.99 -4.03 5.51
C ALA A 276 -8.75 -3.54 6.96
N LEU A 277 -8.29 -2.29 7.10
CA LEU A 277 -8.02 -1.64 8.37
C LEU A 277 -8.33 -0.15 8.30
N SER A 278 -8.97 0.42 9.32
CA SER A 278 -9.15 1.87 9.41
C SER A 278 -7.85 2.57 9.78
N THR A 279 -7.82 3.88 9.57
CA THR A 279 -6.94 4.76 10.35
C THR A 279 -7.27 4.68 11.84
N PRO A 280 -6.34 5.05 12.75
CA PRO A 280 -6.68 5.17 14.15
C PRO A 280 -7.84 6.15 14.35
N THR A 281 -8.79 5.79 15.19
CA THR A 281 -9.92 6.64 15.54
C THR A 281 -9.48 7.92 16.27
N GLY A 282 -10.24 8.99 16.09
CA GLY A 282 -10.13 10.22 16.87
C GLY A 282 -10.84 10.13 18.23
N ALA A 283 -10.88 11.23 18.99
CA ALA A 283 -11.56 11.29 20.30
C ALA A 283 -13.08 11.05 20.22
N ASP A 284 -13.67 11.20 19.03
CA ASP A 284 -15.06 10.89 18.73
C ASP A 284 -15.30 9.40 18.43
N GLY A 285 -14.24 8.60 18.30
CA GLY A 285 -14.31 7.18 17.98
C GLY A 285 -14.71 6.88 16.54
N ALA A 286 -14.84 7.89 15.66
CA ALA A 286 -15.35 7.69 14.32
C ALA A 286 -14.36 6.90 13.45
N PHE A 287 -14.88 5.97 12.65
CA PHE A 287 -14.09 5.20 11.71
C PHE A 287 -14.75 5.08 10.34
N VAL A 288 -13.90 4.87 9.34
CA VAL A 288 -14.27 4.37 8.02
C VAL A 288 -13.38 3.15 7.75
N VAL A 289 -13.91 2.09 7.17
CA VAL A 289 -13.14 0.96 6.62
C VAL A 289 -13.62 0.70 5.22
N ARG A 290 -12.71 0.67 4.25
CA ARG A 290 -13.03 0.31 2.88
C ARG A 290 -12.59 -1.12 2.62
N LEU A 291 -13.50 -1.93 2.13
CA LEU A 291 -13.32 -3.36 1.91
C LEU A 291 -12.90 -3.61 0.45
N PRO A 292 -12.11 -4.66 0.17
CA PRO A 292 -11.62 -4.92 -1.17
C PRO A 292 -12.71 -5.40 -2.14
N ALA A 293 -13.73 -6.12 -1.64
CA ALA A 293 -14.82 -6.66 -2.44
C ALA A 293 -16.09 -6.91 -1.61
N ALA A 294 -17.19 -7.24 -2.28
CA ALA A 294 -18.38 -7.80 -1.62
C ALA A 294 -18.04 -9.14 -0.94
N GLY A 295 -18.71 -9.44 0.18
CA GLY A 295 -18.45 -10.69 0.91
C GLY A 295 -18.82 -10.58 2.39
N THR A 296 -18.52 -11.64 3.13
CA THR A 296 -18.68 -11.68 4.59
C THR A 296 -17.34 -11.36 5.25
N TYR A 297 -17.37 -10.44 6.20
CA TYR A 297 -16.20 -9.99 6.94
C TYR A 297 -16.42 -10.08 8.44
N TYR A 298 -15.38 -10.43 9.18
CA TYR A 298 -15.36 -10.45 10.64
C TYR A 298 -14.70 -9.17 11.11
N VAL A 299 -15.52 -8.28 11.67
CA VAL A 299 -15.15 -6.88 11.93
C VAL A 299 -14.94 -6.69 13.43
N GLY A 300 -13.90 -5.95 13.79
CA GLY A 300 -13.61 -5.61 15.17
C GLY A 300 -12.67 -4.41 15.25
N ALA A 301 -12.32 -3.99 16.45
CA ALA A 301 -11.41 -2.88 16.71
C ALA A 301 -10.32 -3.28 17.70
N ARG A 302 -9.09 -2.81 17.46
CA ARG A 302 -7.96 -3.06 18.36
C ARG A 302 -6.94 -1.93 18.39
N GLN A 303 -6.19 -1.80 19.48
CA GLN A 303 -5.22 -0.72 19.67
C GLN A 303 -3.90 -0.94 18.94
N LEU A 304 -3.34 -2.15 18.97
CA LEU A 304 -2.04 -2.46 18.34
C LEU A 304 -2.26 -3.38 17.16
N TYR A 305 -1.45 -3.26 16.11
CA TYR A 305 -1.56 -4.11 14.92
C TYR A 305 -0.19 -4.63 14.50
N GLY A 306 -0.11 -5.91 14.13
CA GLY A 306 1.12 -6.55 13.64
C GLY A 306 1.69 -7.66 14.54
N ASP A 307 1.21 -7.78 15.78
CA ASP A 307 1.59 -8.84 16.74
C ASP A 307 0.35 -9.45 17.41
N SER A 308 0.56 -10.56 18.14
CA SER A 308 -0.45 -11.18 19.01
C SER A 308 -1.00 -10.16 20.02
N PRO A 309 -2.32 -10.14 20.28
CA PRO A 309 -2.90 -9.21 21.23
C PRO A 309 -2.26 -9.30 22.62
N ALA A 310 -1.90 -8.16 23.20
CA ALA A 310 -1.23 -8.10 24.50
C ALA A 310 -2.23 -7.82 25.63
N PRO A 311 -2.00 -8.32 26.86
CA PRO A 311 -2.78 -7.92 28.02
C PRO A 311 -2.80 -6.40 28.20
N GLY A 312 -3.98 -5.85 28.44
CA GLY A 312 -4.20 -4.40 28.55
C GLY A 312 -4.40 -3.66 27.22
N GLU A 313 -4.19 -4.30 26.07
CA GLU A 313 -4.56 -3.75 24.76
C GLU A 313 -6.08 -3.63 24.66
N LEU A 314 -6.60 -2.52 24.11
CA LEU A 314 -8.02 -2.39 23.81
C LEU A 314 -8.39 -3.29 22.63
N PHE A 315 -9.44 -4.09 22.79
CA PHE A 315 -9.95 -5.00 21.77
C PHE A 315 -11.47 -5.13 21.86
N GLY A 316 -12.13 -5.35 20.71
CA GLY A 316 -13.57 -5.59 20.63
C GLY A 316 -13.98 -6.13 19.26
N MET A 317 -15.07 -6.89 19.23
CA MET A 317 -15.67 -7.40 17.98
C MET A 317 -17.01 -6.72 17.73
N PHE A 318 -17.44 -6.73 16.48
CA PHE A 318 -18.79 -6.33 16.11
C PHE A 318 -19.80 -7.41 16.51
N GLU A 319 -20.83 -7.06 17.28
CA GLU A 319 -21.72 -8.04 17.95
C GLU A 319 -23.14 -8.12 17.37
N GLU A 320 -23.40 -7.68 16.13
CA GLU A 320 -24.75 -7.77 15.55
C GLU A 320 -25.11 -9.18 15.01
N SER A 321 -24.16 -10.10 14.94
CA SER A 321 -24.40 -11.51 14.60
C SER A 321 -23.71 -12.45 15.58
N ALA A 322 -24.24 -13.68 15.71
CA ALA A 322 -23.72 -14.69 16.64
C ALA A 322 -22.29 -15.15 16.31
N ASP A 323 -21.83 -14.93 15.08
CA ASP A 323 -20.49 -15.27 14.59
C ASP A 323 -19.62 -14.03 14.33
N HIS A 324 -20.09 -12.83 14.68
CA HIS A 324 -19.44 -11.54 14.40
C HIS A 324 -19.23 -11.24 12.89
N GLY A 325 -19.87 -12.01 12.01
CA GLY A 325 -19.84 -11.84 10.57
C GLY A 325 -20.78 -10.74 10.07
N LEU A 326 -20.24 -9.87 9.22
CA LEU A 326 -20.96 -8.82 8.51
C LEU A 326 -20.87 -9.06 7.00
N THR A 327 -22.02 -9.31 6.36
CA THR A 327 -22.09 -9.48 4.90
C THR A 327 -22.41 -8.15 4.22
N VAL A 328 -21.59 -7.77 3.23
CA VAL A 328 -21.73 -6.55 2.43
C VAL A 328 -21.81 -6.84 0.93
N LYS A 329 -22.62 -6.05 0.22
CA LYS A 329 -22.78 -6.11 -1.24
C LYS A 329 -21.82 -5.16 -1.94
N ALA A 330 -21.52 -5.42 -3.22
CA ALA A 330 -20.65 -4.57 -4.01
C ALA A 330 -21.16 -3.12 -4.05
N GLY A 331 -20.27 -2.16 -3.76
CA GLY A 331 -20.61 -0.73 -3.70
C GLY A 331 -21.48 -0.31 -2.51
N GLU A 332 -21.80 -1.21 -1.57
CA GLU A 332 -22.59 -0.87 -0.38
C GLU A 332 -21.82 0.08 0.54
N LYS A 333 -22.54 1.08 1.07
CA LYS A 333 -22.08 1.91 2.18
C LYS A 333 -22.89 1.55 3.41
N ARG A 334 -22.27 0.80 4.32
CA ARG A 334 -22.88 0.39 5.58
C ARG A 334 -22.52 1.39 6.66
N GLU A 335 -23.52 2.04 7.23
CA GLU A 335 -23.35 3.12 8.20
C GLU A 335 -23.84 2.73 9.59
N ALA A 336 -23.50 3.56 10.58
CA ALA A 336 -23.91 3.45 11.98
C ALA A 336 -23.47 2.16 12.70
N LEU A 337 -22.35 1.55 12.29
CA LEU A 337 -21.76 0.44 13.04
C LEU A 337 -21.29 0.93 14.41
N LYS A 338 -21.44 0.07 15.43
CA LYS A 338 -20.90 0.31 16.76
C LYS A 338 -20.04 -0.87 17.20
N ILE A 339 -18.82 -0.58 17.63
CA ILE A 339 -17.91 -1.58 18.20
C ILE A 339 -17.52 -1.10 19.60
N VAL A 340 -17.69 -1.96 20.59
CA VAL A 340 -17.28 -1.67 21.97
C VAL A 340 -15.92 -2.31 22.20
N VAL A 341 -14.94 -1.54 22.67
CA VAL A 341 -13.60 -2.06 23.01
C VAL A 341 -13.37 -2.03 24.51
N GLU A 342 -12.70 -3.08 24.99
CA GLU A 342 -12.30 -3.22 26.38
C GLU A 342 -10.84 -3.69 26.48
N PRO A 343 -10.15 -3.41 27.60
CA PRO A 343 -8.81 -3.95 27.81
C PRO A 343 -8.86 -5.47 27.90
N ILE A 344 -8.01 -6.15 27.13
CA ILE A 344 -7.82 -7.60 27.22
C ILE A 344 -7.36 -7.96 28.63
N ARG A 345 -8.10 -8.87 29.27
CA ARG A 345 -7.75 -9.47 30.56
C ARG A 345 -7.21 -10.88 30.34
N LEU A 346 -6.20 -11.24 31.12
CA LEU A 346 -5.73 -12.64 31.25
C LEU A 346 -6.71 -13.46 32.07
#